data_AF-A0A449I0D8-F1
#
_entry.id   AF-A0A449I0D8-F1
#
_cell.length_a   1.000
_cell.length_b   1.000
_cell.length_c   1.000
_cell.angle_alpha   90.00
_cell.angle_beta   90.00
_cell.angle_gamma   90.00
#
_symmetry.space_group_name_H-M   'P 1'
#
loop_
_entity.id
_entity.type
_entity.pdbx_description
1 polymer ?
#
loop_
_entity_poly.entity_id
_entity_poly.type
_entity_poly.pdbx_seq_one_letter_code
_entity_poly.pdbx_strand_id
1 'polypeptide(L)'
;MSLLPNDFDMALETIVEIYRKRWLIESLFTQIKQNFPLRYFYGESANAIKIQVCATLIGNLLMTLLQRRLTRPWSFSGLATMVRIILMYYINMDTSFERPDEDLKLLLKQTSEEPLEEENLT
;
A
#
# COMPACT_ATOMS: atom_id res chain seq x y z
N MET A 1 2.43 -22.98 32.41
CA MET A 1 1.54 -22.93 31.22
C MET A 1 2.19 -23.80 30.15
N SER A 2 1.98 -25.11 30.24
CA SER A 2 2.65 -26.10 29.38
C SER A 2 1.88 -26.23 28.08
N LEU A 3 2.45 -25.72 26.99
CA LEU A 3 1.99 -26.01 25.64
C LEU A 3 2.44 -27.43 25.31
N LEU A 4 1.52 -28.39 25.29
CA LEU A 4 1.74 -29.74 24.76
C LEU A 4 1.68 -29.67 23.23
N PRO A 5 2.80 -29.80 22.51
CA PRO A 5 2.74 -30.09 21.09
C PRO A 5 2.31 -31.56 20.96
N ASN A 6 1.27 -31.83 20.19
CA ASN A 6 0.75 -33.18 19.90
C ASN A 6 1.71 -34.03 19.06
N ASP A 7 2.97 -33.62 18.90
CA ASP A 7 3.97 -34.32 18.11
C ASP A 7 5.36 -33.95 18.65
N PHE A 8 6.00 -34.88 19.36
CA PHE A 8 7.29 -34.66 20.02
C PHE A 8 8.49 -34.88 19.07
N ASP A 9 8.26 -35.25 17.81
CA ASP A 9 9.30 -35.48 16.78
C ASP A 9 9.55 -34.28 15.86
N MET A 10 8.83 -33.17 16.06
CA MET A 10 8.96 -31.98 15.23
C MET A 10 10.20 -31.16 15.61
N ALA A 11 11.09 -30.93 14.64
CA ALA A 11 12.32 -30.16 14.84
C ALA A 11 12.03 -28.77 15.46
N LEU A 12 12.90 -28.33 16.37
CA LEU A 12 12.76 -27.06 17.09
C LEU A 12 12.64 -25.88 16.11
N GLU A 13 13.35 -25.94 14.98
CA GLU A 13 13.25 -24.95 13.91
C GLU A 13 11.81 -24.83 13.36
N THR A 14 11.12 -25.95 13.17
CA THR A 14 9.74 -25.96 12.66
C THR A 14 8.77 -25.33 13.65
N ILE A 15 8.95 -25.58 14.95
CA ILE A 15 8.13 -24.95 16.00
C ILE A 15 8.35 -23.43 15.98
N VAL A 16 9.60 -22.97 15.91
CA VAL A 16 9.94 -21.54 15.81
C VAL A 16 9.33 -20.90 14.57
N GLU A 17 9.36 -21.59 13.42
CA GLU A 17 8.72 -21.10 12.19
C GLU A 17 7.21 -20.98 12.30
N ILE A 18 6.52 -21.95 12.92
CA ILE A 18 5.07 -21.90 13.15
C ILE A 18 4.72 -20.69 14.01
N TYR A 19 5.46 -20.46 15.10
CA TYR A 19 5.24 -19.30 15.96
C TYR A 19 5.54 -17.97 15.24
N ARG A 20 6.57 -17.92 14.38
CA ARG A 20 6.87 -16.75 13.55
C ARG A 20 5.72 -16.47 12.57
N LYS A 21 5.20 -17.50 11.89
CA LYS A 21 4.06 -17.37 10.97
C LYS A 21 2.80 -16.86 11.70
N ARG A 22 2.55 -17.34 12.93
CA ARG A 22 1.44 -16.84 13.75
C ARG A 22 1.57 -15.34 14.06
N TRP A 23 2.77 -14.91 14.45
CA TRP A 23 3.07 -13.49 14.71
C TRP A 23 2.89 -12.61 13.47
N LEU A 24 3.28 -13.09 12.29
CA LEU A 24 3.08 -12.36 11.03
C LEU A 24 1.59 -12.13 10.74
N ILE A 25 0.73 -13.11 11.03
CA ILE A 25 -0.72 -12.99 10.87
C ILE A 25 -1.29 -11.97 11.86
N GLU A 26 -0.88 -12.01 13.13
CA GLU A 26 -1.31 -11.02 14.14
C GLU A 26 -0.88 -9.59 13.78
N SER A 27 0.35 -9.44 13.29
CA SER A 27 0.86 -8.16 12.80
C SER A 27 0.05 -7.66 11.59
N LEU A 28 -0.29 -8.53 10.65
CA LEU A 28 -1.13 -8.21 9.49
C LEU A 28 -2.51 -7.71 9.94
N PHE A 29 -3.18 -8.43 10.84
CA PHE A 29 -4.48 -8.02 11.36
C PHE A 29 -4.42 -6.70 12.15
N THR A 30 -3.32 -6.45 12.87
CA THR A 30 -3.10 -5.19 13.58
C THR A 30 -2.96 -4.03 12.61
N GLN A 31 -2.15 -4.18 11.56
CA GLN A 31 -2.00 -3.17 10.51
C GLN A 31 -3.32 -2.90 9.79
N ILE A 32 -4.08 -3.93 9.46
CA ILE A 32 -5.40 -3.79 8.82
C ILE A 32 -6.34 -2.96 9.70
N LYS A 33 -6.42 -3.26 11.01
CA LYS A 33 -7.28 -2.53 11.95
C LYS A 33 -6.84 -1.07 12.17
N GLN A 34 -5.54 -0.79 12.11
CA GLN A 34 -5.00 0.57 12.27
C GLN A 34 -5.17 1.42 11.01
N ASN A 35 -4.88 0.86 9.84
CA ASN A 35 -4.90 1.59 8.57
C ASN A 35 -6.32 1.80 8.03
N PHE A 36 -7.28 0.97 8.47
CA PHE A 36 -8.67 1.06 8.04
C PHE A 36 -9.56 1.17 9.28
N PRO A 37 -9.99 2.39 9.65
CA PRO A 37 -10.95 2.57 10.72
C PRO A 37 -12.28 1.96 10.28
N LEU A 38 -12.49 0.68 10.59
CA LEU A 38 -13.75 -0.07 10.44
C LEU A 38 -14.91 0.49 11.28
N ARG A 39 -14.74 1.67 11.89
CA ARG A 39 -15.74 2.31 12.77
C ARG A 39 -16.92 2.91 12.00
N TYR A 40 -16.77 3.19 10.71
CA TYR A 40 -17.84 3.74 9.88
C TYR A 40 -17.97 2.89 8.62
N PHE A 41 -18.73 1.79 8.72
CA PHE A 41 -19.15 1.04 7.53
C PHE A 41 -20.03 1.95 6.68
N TYR A 42 -19.62 2.22 5.43
CA TYR A 42 -20.42 3.04 4.48
C TYR A 42 -21.75 2.37 4.09
N GLY A 43 -22.01 1.15 4.55
CA GLY A 43 -23.31 0.49 4.54
C GLY A 43 -23.31 -0.72 5.47
N GLU A 44 -24.41 -0.93 6.20
CA GLU A 44 -24.55 -2.04 7.17
C GLU A 44 -24.76 -3.42 6.51
N SER A 45 -24.76 -3.50 5.18
CA SER A 45 -24.96 -4.76 4.49
C SER A 45 -23.72 -5.67 4.59
N ALA A 46 -23.93 -6.96 4.79
CA ALA A 46 -22.85 -7.95 4.82
C ALA A 46 -21.99 -7.93 3.54
N ASN A 47 -22.57 -7.53 2.40
CA ASN A 47 -21.84 -7.40 1.14
C ASN A 47 -20.90 -6.18 1.14
N ALA A 48 -21.35 -5.04 1.66
CA ALA A 48 -20.51 -3.85 1.80
C ALA A 48 -19.30 -4.12 2.71
N ILE A 49 -19.53 -4.83 3.82
CA ILE A 49 -18.45 -5.27 4.73
C ILE A 49 -17.45 -6.17 4.00
N LYS A 50 -17.92 -7.18 3.24
CA LYS A 50 -17.05 -8.08 2.47
C LYS A 50 -16.19 -7.31 1.46
N ILE A 51 -16.81 -6.40 0.70
CA ILE A 51 -16.10 -5.58 -0.29
C ILE A 51 -15.06 -4.70 0.40
N GLN A 52 -15.40 -4.07 1.52
CA GLN A 52 -14.49 -3.22 2.28
C GLN A 52 -13.27 -4.00 2.79
N VAL A 53 -13.47 -5.20 3.34
CA VAL A 53 -12.37 -6.08 3.76
C VAL A 53 -11.52 -6.50 2.57
N CYS A 54 -12.12 -6.90 1.44
CA CYS A 54 -11.39 -7.26 0.23
C CYS A 54 -10.56 -6.08 -0.30
N ALA A 55 -11.12 -4.87 -0.37
CA ALA A 55 -10.41 -3.67 -0.81
C ALA A 55 -9.24 -3.32 0.10
N THR A 56 -9.42 -3.44 1.43
CA THR A 56 -8.36 -3.27 2.43
C THR A 56 -7.21 -4.27 2.22
N LEU A 57 -7.54 -5.54 1.98
CA LEU A 57 -6.54 -6.58 1.74
C LEU A 57 -5.76 -6.32 0.45
N ILE A 58 -6.45 -5.93 -0.63
CA ILE A 58 -5.82 -5.58 -1.91
C ILE A 58 -4.90 -4.37 -1.74
N GLY A 59 -5.37 -3.30 -1.08
CA GLY A 59 -4.57 -2.11 -0.81
C GLY A 59 -3.31 -2.42 0.01
N ASN A 60 -3.43 -3.25 1.05
CA ASN A 60 -2.29 -3.66 1.87
C ASN A 60 -1.26 -4.50 1.08
N LEU A 61 -1.74 -5.40 0.20
CA LEU A 61 -0.88 -6.18 -0.67
C LEU A 61 -0.13 -5.28 -1.67
N LEU A 62 -0.83 -4.35 -2.32
CA LEU A 62 -0.23 -3.40 -3.26
C LEU A 62 0.85 -2.55 -2.58
N MET A 63 0.57 -2.05 -1.37
CA MET A 63 1.55 -1.31 -0.56
C MET A 63 2.79 -2.16 -0.24
N THR A 64 2.59 -3.43 0.13
CA THR A 64 3.69 -4.36 0.43
C THR A 64 4.52 -4.66 -0.82
N LEU A 65 3.89 -4.84 -1.98
CA LEU A 65 4.57 -5.04 -3.25
C LEU A 65 5.38 -3.80 -3.64
N LEU A 66 4.80 -2.62 -3.44
CA LEU A 66 5.47 -1.35 -3.71
C LEU A 66 6.70 -1.16 -2.82
N GLN A 67 6.60 -1.46 -1.52
CA GLN A 67 7.74 -1.49 -0.60
C GLN A 67 8.84 -2.46 -1.01
N ARG A 68 8.49 -3.58 -1.66
CA ARG A 68 9.46 -4.57 -2.14
C ARG A 68 10.14 -4.17 -3.44
N ARG A 69 9.46 -3.44 -4.33
CA ARG A 69 10.04 -2.92 -5.57
C ARG A 69 10.98 -1.75 -5.30
N LEU A 70 10.71 -1.04 -4.22
CA LEU A 70 11.51 0.03 -3.70
C LEU A 70 12.86 -0.43 -3.14
N THR A 71 13.94 0.17 -3.65
CA THR A 71 15.29 -0.03 -3.10
C THR A 71 15.53 0.74 -1.80
N ARG A 72 14.75 1.78 -1.53
CA ARG A 72 14.88 2.62 -0.32
C ARG A 72 13.79 2.26 0.71
N PRO A 73 14.12 2.11 2.01
CA PRO A 73 13.11 1.87 3.04
C PRO A 73 12.28 3.14 3.28
N TRP A 74 11.04 3.13 2.82
CA TRP A 74 10.07 4.20 3.10
C TRP A 74 9.16 3.82 4.27
N SER A 75 8.79 4.81 5.08
CA SER A 75 7.73 4.62 6.08
C SER A 75 6.38 4.43 5.38
N PHE A 76 5.45 3.70 6.00
CA PHE A 76 4.11 3.45 5.45
C PHE A 76 3.37 4.76 5.13
N SER A 77 3.46 5.76 6.02
CA SER A 77 2.84 7.07 5.80
C SER A 77 3.44 7.81 4.60
N GLY A 78 4.76 7.77 4.43
CA GLY A 78 5.41 8.42 3.28
C GLY A 78 4.99 7.76 1.97
N LEU A 79 4.93 6.43 1.96
CA LEU A 79 4.44 5.66 0.82
C LEU A 79 2.98 5.97 0.49
N ALA A 80 2.11 6.04 1.50
CA ALA A 80 0.69 6.35 1.33
C ALA A 80 0.48 7.75 0.75
N THR A 81 1.24 8.75 1.21
CA THR A 81 1.21 10.09 0.64
C THR A 81 1.66 10.09 -0.82
N MET A 82 2.72 9.36 -1.16
CA MET A 82 3.18 9.26 -2.55
C MET A 82 2.15 8.58 -3.45
N VAL A 83 1.59 7.44 -3.03
CA VAL A 83 0.52 6.77 -3.77
C VAL A 83 -0.69 7.70 -3.96
N ARG A 84 -1.04 8.50 -2.95
CA ARG A 84 -2.10 9.49 -3.05
C ARG A 84 -1.79 10.56 -4.11
N ILE A 85 -0.57 11.07 -4.15
CA ILE A 85 -0.13 12.08 -5.15
C ILE A 85 -0.13 11.47 -6.55
N ILE A 86 0.46 10.28 -6.72
CA ILE A 86 0.51 9.56 -7.99
C ILE A 86 -0.90 9.28 -8.51
N LEU A 87 -1.83 8.84 -7.64
CA LEU A 87 -3.22 8.58 -8.03
C LEU A 87 -3.96 9.86 -8.41
N MET A 88 -3.68 10.97 -7.73
CA MET A 88 -4.31 12.27 -8.01
C MET A 88 -3.83 12.87 -9.33
N TYR A 89 -2.58 12.61 -9.72
CA TYR A 89 -1.94 13.25 -10.87
C TYR A 89 -1.66 12.27 -12.05
N TYR A 90 -1.99 10.98 -11.93
CA TYR A 90 -1.77 9.97 -12.97
C TYR A 90 -0.31 9.91 -13.48
N ILE A 91 0.66 10.06 -12.56
CA ILE A 91 2.09 10.05 -12.88
C ILE A 91 2.58 8.61 -13.05
N ASN A 92 3.57 8.39 -13.93
CA ASN A 92 4.23 7.09 -14.05
C ASN A 92 4.92 6.72 -12.73
N MET A 93 4.53 5.57 -12.17
CA MET A 93 4.99 5.11 -10.86
C MET A 93 6.50 4.90 -10.81
N ASP A 94 7.09 4.43 -11.92
CA ASP A 94 8.49 4.00 -11.96
C ASP A 94 9.49 5.17 -11.87
N THR A 95 9.22 6.30 -12.53
CA THR A 95 10.07 7.51 -12.50
C THR A 95 9.96 8.27 -11.18
N SER A 96 8.73 8.45 -10.68
CA SER A 96 8.47 9.13 -9.41
C SER A 96 9.11 8.42 -8.21
N PHE A 97 9.28 7.11 -8.28
CA PHE A 97 9.86 6.34 -7.19
C PHE A 97 11.36 6.54 -7.01
N GLU A 98 12.07 6.71 -8.13
CA GLU A 98 13.52 6.92 -8.13
C GLU A 98 13.86 8.40 -7.96
N ARG A 99 13.03 9.32 -8.49
CA ARG A 99 13.20 10.78 -8.40
C ARG A 99 11.84 11.50 -8.30
N PRO A 100 11.31 11.75 -7.09
CA PRO A 100 9.98 12.34 -6.91
C PRO A 100 9.85 13.76 -7.49
N ASP A 101 10.98 14.47 -7.67
CA ASP A 101 11.00 15.86 -8.15
C ASP A 101 11.07 16.00 -9.68
N GLU A 102 11.46 14.94 -10.41
CA GLU A 102 11.67 15.05 -11.86
C GLU A 102 10.37 15.03 -12.66
N ASP A 103 9.41 14.21 -12.26
CA ASP A 103 8.10 14.18 -12.91
C ASP A 103 7.35 15.51 -12.70
N LEU A 104 7.45 16.11 -11.50
CA LEU A 104 6.89 17.45 -11.26
C LEU A 104 7.54 18.52 -12.16
N LYS A 105 8.85 18.43 -12.38
CA LYS A 105 9.56 19.33 -13.31
C LYS A 105 9.14 19.11 -14.76
N LEU A 106 8.89 17.86 -15.17
CA LEU A 106 8.41 17.52 -16.51
C LEU A 106 7.02 18.10 -16.77
N LEU A 107 6.14 18.02 -15.78
CA LEU A 107 4.78 18.55 -15.85
C LEU A 107 4.78 20.06 -15.92
N LEU A 108 5.54 20.73 -15.05
CA LEU A 108 5.75 22.18 -15.12
C LEU A 108 6.35 22.60 -16.46
N LYS A 109 7.25 21.79 -17.02
CA LYS A 109 7.82 22.02 -18.35
C LYS A 109 6.75 21.90 -19.45
N GLN A 110 5.92 20.85 -19.41
CA GLN A 110 4.80 20.67 -20.34
C GLN A 110 3.76 21.80 -20.23
N THR A 111 3.45 22.27 -19.01
CA THR A 111 2.52 23.40 -18.83
C THR A 111 3.14 24.75 -19.23
N SER A 112 4.47 24.87 -19.20
CA SER A 112 5.19 26.07 -19.67
C SER A 112 5.44 26.08 -21.18
N GLU A 113 5.35 24.91 -21.84
CA GLU A 113 5.58 24.73 -23.27
C GLU A 113 4.27 24.71 -24.10
N GLU A 114 3.08 24.77 -23.49
CA GLU A 114 1.83 25.07 -24.21
C GLU A 114 1.84 26.53 -24.67
N PRO A 115 2.01 26.83 -25.97
CA PRO A 115 1.82 28.17 -26.49
C PRO A 115 0.33 28.45 -26.51
N LEU A 116 -0.07 29.66 -26.12
CA LEU A 116 -1.41 30.18 -26.37
C LEU A 116 -1.63 30.28 -27.89
N GLU A 117 -2.03 29.18 -28.53
CA GLU A 117 -2.56 29.17 -29.90
C GLU A 117 -4.08 29.22 -29.87
N GLU A 118 -4.66 30.31 -29.34
CA GLU A 118 -6.00 30.74 -29.73
C GLU A 118 -6.09 32.27 -29.64
N GLU A 119 -5.59 32.97 -30.66
CA GLU A 119 -6.26 34.16 -31.20
C GLU A 119 -5.67 34.59 -32.56
N ASN A 120 -5.72 33.71 -33.56
CA ASN A 120 -5.59 34.11 -34.96
C ASN A 120 -6.35 33.12 -35.87
N LEU A 121 -7.66 33.31 -36.05
CA LEU A 121 -8.29 33.55 -37.35
C LEU A 121 -9.83 33.62 -37.25
N THR A 122 -10.36 34.63 -37.96
CA THR A 122 -11.75 34.93 -38.38
C THR A 122 -12.78 35.40 -37.35
#